data_AF-I4EEX7-F1
#
_entry.id   AF-I4EEX7-F1
#
_cell.length_a   1.000
_cell.length_b   1.000
_cell.length_c   1.000
_cell.angle_alpha   90.00
_cell.angle_beta   90.00
_cell.angle_gamma   90.00
#
_symmetry.space_group_name_H-M   'P 1'
#
loop_
_entity.id
_entity.type
_entity.pdbx_description
1 polymer ?
#
loop_
_entity_poly.entity_id
_entity_poly.type
_entity_poly.pdbx_seq_one_letter_code
_entity_poly.pdbx_strand_id
1 'polypeptide(L)'
;MRPTLTSPEPETAEVAAPAGIAMVAAGMAGLIAGSALVGSSLSPFTWFLARASGFSLYLLFWLSVVSGLGLTTKLLDRAGRRPLTWLSHRFTTELAFVFLALHILALAFDPTTQLGAAGVLLPFQSDLRQPWTDIGILTAWGMAGLTLSFSARRFIGQRGWRLLHYGAFPLWMLGLIHGLGSGSDTIQPWAIAIYIGTAVVVLALSLYRLLRRHSRPRFAAAVPTRFRARKPVADAIVGD
;
A
#
# COMPACT_ATOMS: atom_id res chain seq x y z
N MET A 1 29.05 27.03 14.63
CA MET A 1 28.85 26.28 13.36
C MET A 1 27.76 25.23 13.59
N ARG A 2 26.60 25.33 12.92
CA ARG A 2 25.62 24.23 12.89
C ARG A 2 26.04 23.26 11.79
N PRO A 3 26.11 21.94 12.04
CA PRO A 3 26.39 20.98 10.99
C PRO A 3 25.26 21.04 9.96
N THR A 4 25.59 21.32 8.71
CA THR A 4 24.70 21.10 7.58
C THR A 4 24.54 19.60 7.40
N LEU A 5 23.46 19.04 7.92
CA LEU A 5 23.02 17.69 7.58
C LEU A 5 22.67 17.69 6.09
N THR A 6 23.55 17.14 5.26
CA THR A 6 23.22 16.82 3.88
C THR A 6 22.07 15.81 3.93
N SER A 7 20.91 16.21 3.42
CA SER A 7 19.79 15.27 3.26
C SER A 7 20.27 14.14 2.34
N PRO A 8 20.05 12.85 2.69
CA PRO A 8 20.43 11.75 1.82
C PRO A 8 19.85 11.98 0.43
N GLU A 9 20.69 11.83 -0.60
CA GLU A 9 20.29 12.03 -1.99
C GLU A 9 19.10 11.11 -2.34
N PRO A 10 18.10 11.62 -3.08
CA PRO A 10 16.87 10.91 -3.40
C PRO A 10 17.08 9.60 -4.21
N GLU A 11 18.26 9.40 -4.79
CA GLU A 11 18.60 8.30 -5.69
C GLU A 11 18.69 6.93 -4.98
N THR A 12 19.20 6.89 -3.75
CA THR A 12 19.30 5.63 -2.96
C THR A 12 17.96 5.00 -2.61
N ALA A 13 16.90 5.80 -2.73
CA ALA A 13 15.60 5.48 -2.20
C ALA A 13 14.73 4.71 -3.24
N GLU A 14 14.85 5.00 -4.53
CA GLU A 14 14.05 4.32 -5.57
C GLU A 14 14.45 2.84 -5.81
N VAL A 15 15.58 2.39 -5.26
CA VAL A 15 16.22 1.10 -5.59
C VAL A 15 15.83 -0.06 -4.64
N ALA A 16 15.23 0.23 -3.48
CA ALA A 16 15.09 -0.76 -2.40
C ALA A 16 14.14 -1.93 -2.72
N ALA A 17 12.94 -1.66 -3.25
CA ALA A 17 11.99 -2.73 -3.58
C ALA A 17 12.47 -3.63 -4.75
N PRO A 18 12.98 -3.08 -5.87
CA PRO A 18 13.57 -3.90 -6.94
C PRO A 18 14.73 -4.78 -6.46
N ALA A 19 15.63 -4.25 -5.63
CA ALA A 19 16.73 -5.02 -5.07
C ALA A 19 16.25 -6.15 -4.15
N GLY A 20 15.26 -5.89 -3.29
CA GLY A 20 14.66 -6.91 -2.42
C GLY A 20 13.96 -8.02 -3.22
N ILE A 21 13.22 -7.67 -4.27
CA ILE A 21 12.57 -8.65 -5.17
C ILE A 21 13.63 -9.47 -5.90
N ALA A 22 14.69 -8.84 -6.43
CA ALA A 22 15.78 -9.55 -7.10
C ALA A 22 16.50 -10.51 -6.15
N MET A 23 16.73 -10.10 -4.90
CA MET A 23 17.32 -10.96 -3.86
C MET A 23 16.44 -12.16 -3.56
N VAL A 24 15.12 -11.97 -3.41
CA VAL A 24 14.16 -13.07 -3.23
C VAL A 24 14.16 -14.01 -4.42
N ALA A 25 14.13 -13.48 -5.65
CA ALA A 25 14.17 -14.29 -6.86
C ALA A 25 15.46 -15.11 -6.97
N ALA A 26 16.61 -14.50 -6.69
CA ALA A 26 17.91 -15.18 -6.68
C ALA A 26 17.97 -16.27 -5.60
N GLY A 27 17.47 -15.98 -4.39
CA GLY A 27 17.39 -16.94 -3.30
C GLY A 27 16.50 -18.14 -3.65
N MET A 28 15.33 -17.90 -4.23
CA MET A 28 14.43 -18.96 -4.69
C MET A 28 15.06 -19.78 -5.82
N ALA A 29 15.72 -19.14 -6.79
CA ALA A 29 16.42 -19.84 -7.86
C ALA A 29 17.53 -20.75 -7.33
N GLY A 30 18.31 -20.27 -6.36
CA GLY A 30 19.33 -21.07 -5.67
C GLY A 30 18.74 -22.26 -4.93
N LEU A 31 17.62 -22.07 -4.22
CA LEU A 31 16.88 -23.14 -3.54
C LEU A 31 16.40 -24.21 -4.54
N ILE A 32 15.80 -23.80 -5.66
CA ILE A 32 15.29 -24.70 -6.70
C ILE A 32 16.44 -25.50 -7.33
N ALA A 33 17.52 -24.83 -7.72
CA ALA A 33 18.69 -25.47 -8.31
C ALA A 33 19.33 -26.47 -7.32
N GLY A 34 19.51 -26.09 -6.06
CA GLY A 34 20.04 -26.98 -5.02
C GLY A 34 19.16 -28.20 -4.79
N SER A 35 17.84 -28.01 -4.73
CA SER A 35 16.87 -29.11 -4.58
C SER A 35 16.94 -30.09 -5.75
N ALA A 36 17.03 -29.58 -6.98
CA ALA A 36 17.14 -30.39 -8.19
C ALA A 36 18.46 -31.19 -8.25
N LEU A 37 19.58 -30.58 -7.84
CA LEU A 37 20.89 -31.24 -7.82
C LEU A 37 20.94 -32.41 -6.82
N VAL A 38 20.24 -32.31 -5.70
CA VAL A 38 20.25 -33.33 -4.64
C VAL A 38 19.04 -34.30 -4.76
N GLY A 39 18.08 -34.00 -5.63
CA GLY A 39 16.86 -34.80 -5.79
C GLY A 39 15.90 -34.70 -4.58
N SER A 40 15.98 -33.60 -3.81
CA SER A 40 15.10 -33.38 -2.66
C SER A 40 13.81 -32.65 -3.07
N SER A 41 12.75 -32.83 -2.28
CA SER A 41 11.50 -32.06 -2.44
C SER A 41 11.62 -30.69 -1.78
N LEU A 42 11.08 -29.67 -2.45
CA LEU A 42 10.93 -28.32 -1.88
C LEU A 42 9.84 -28.23 -0.80
N SER A 43 8.92 -29.19 -0.79
CA SER A 43 7.88 -29.32 0.25
C SER A 43 8.41 -30.14 1.44
N PRO A 44 8.12 -29.76 2.70
CA PRO A 44 7.11 -28.79 3.13
C PRO A 44 7.62 -27.34 3.28
N PHE A 45 8.88 -27.06 2.94
CA PHE A 45 9.45 -25.72 3.13
C PHE A 45 8.68 -24.65 2.34
N THR A 46 8.40 -24.88 1.05
CA THR A 46 7.60 -23.95 0.23
C THR A 46 6.20 -23.73 0.78
N TRP A 47 5.61 -24.75 1.39
CA TRP A 47 4.29 -24.67 2.00
C TRP A 47 4.28 -23.73 3.22
N PHE A 48 5.25 -23.88 4.13
CA PHE A 48 5.42 -22.97 5.25
C PHE A 48 5.80 -21.56 4.79
N LEU A 49 6.64 -21.45 3.77
CA LEU A 49 7.09 -20.18 3.21
C LEU A 49 5.93 -19.40 2.57
N ALA A 50 5.09 -20.06 1.77
CA ALA A 50 3.90 -19.45 1.17
C ALA A 50 2.94 -18.93 2.25
N ARG A 51 2.76 -19.69 3.33
CA ARG A 51 1.87 -19.34 4.46
C ARG A 51 2.42 -18.15 5.26
N ALA A 52 3.68 -18.22 5.69
CA ALA A 52 4.33 -17.15 6.45
C ALA A 52 4.44 -15.86 5.64
N SER A 53 4.79 -15.95 4.36
CA SER A 53 4.86 -14.80 3.46
C SER A 53 3.48 -14.20 3.17
N GLY A 54 2.43 -15.00 3.06
CA GLY A 54 1.06 -14.53 2.86
C GLY A 54 0.54 -13.70 4.05
N PHE A 55 0.71 -14.18 5.28
CA PHE A 55 0.34 -13.40 6.47
C PHE A 55 1.20 -12.14 6.63
N SER A 56 2.49 -12.23 6.34
CA SER A 56 3.40 -11.09 6.40
C SER A 56 3.02 -10.03 5.37
N LEU A 57 2.78 -10.42 4.12
CA LEU A 57 2.27 -9.56 3.04
C LEU A 57 0.98 -8.85 3.48
N TYR A 58 0.02 -9.60 4.00
CA TYR A 58 -1.26 -9.06 4.46
C TYR A 58 -1.08 -7.97 5.53
N LEU A 59 -0.26 -8.24 6.56
CA LEU A 59 0.01 -7.31 7.63
C LEU A 59 0.81 -6.09 7.17
N LEU A 60 1.76 -6.25 6.25
CA LEU A 60 2.52 -5.15 5.66
C LEU A 60 1.62 -4.25 4.80
N PHE A 61 0.72 -4.84 4.02
CA PHE A 61 -0.25 -4.06 3.25
C PHE A 61 -1.22 -3.32 4.18
N TRP A 62 -1.70 -3.97 5.24
CA TRP A 62 -2.50 -3.33 6.29
C TRP A 62 -1.77 -2.15 6.95
N LEU A 63 -0.50 -2.32 7.34
CA LEU A 63 0.33 -1.27 7.92
C LEU A 63 0.52 -0.09 6.95
N SER A 64 0.68 -0.37 5.65
CA SER A 64 0.73 0.67 4.62
C SER A 64 -0.59 1.45 4.54
N VAL A 65 -1.74 0.78 4.57
CA VAL A 65 -3.06 1.43 4.58
C VAL A 65 -3.26 2.29 5.84
N VAL A 66 -2.93 1.77 7.03
CA VAL A 66 -3.09 2.47 8.31
C VAL A 66 -2.17 3.70 8.40
N SER A 67 -0.91 3.57 7.98
CA SER A 67 0.02 4.71 7.93
C SER A 67 -0.42 5.76 6.91
N GLY A 68 -0.95 5.35 5.75
CA GLY A 68 -1.58 6.26 4.78
C GLY A 68 -2.79 7.01 5.35
N LEU A 69 -3.65 6.32 6.12
CA LEU A 69 -4.73 6.95 6.89
C LEU A 69 -4.18 7.94 7.93
N GLY A 70 -3.10 7.59 8.63
CA GLY A 70 -2.41 8.48 9.56
C GLY A 70 -1.97 9.80 8.93
N LEU A 71 -1.39 9.74 7.72
CA LEU A 71 -0.97 10.91 6.96
C LEU A 71 -2.13 11.83 6.55
N THR A 72 -3.30 11.26 6.24
CA THR A 72 -4.46 12.04 5.80
C THR A 72 -5.29 12.63 6.94
N THR A 73 -5.31 11.98 8.09
CA THR A 73 -6.09 12.40 9.27
C THR A 73 -5.36 13.42 10.14
N LYS A 74 -4.04 13.58 9.96
CA LYS A 74 -3.17 14.43 10.79
C LYS A 74 -3.19 14.05 12.27
N LEU A 75 -3.60 12.82 12.60
CA LEU A 75 -3.74 12.36 13.98
C LEU A 75 -2.40 12.45 14.73
N LEU A 76 -1.32 12.17 14.02
CA LEU A 76 0.05 12.13 14.56
C LEU A 76 0.84 13.42 14.29
N ASP A 77 0.26 14.41 13.60
CA ASP A 77 0.93 15.68 13.29
C ASP A 77 1.24 16.45 14.58
N ARG A 78 0.36 16.41 15.58
CA ARG A 78 0.57 17.08 16.88
C ARG A 78 1.73 16.49 17.69
N ALA A 79 2.09 15.24 17.44
CA ALA A 79 3.22 14.58 18.09
C ALA A 79 4.54 14.75 17.30
N GLY A 80 4.55 15.52 16.20
CA GLY A 80 5.73 15.69 15.34
C GLY A 80 6.12 14.43 14.54
N ARG A 81 5.26 13.40 14.48
CA ARG A 81 5.61 12.07 13.94
C ARG A 81 5.32 11.91 12.44
N ARG A 82 4.99 12.98 11.74
CA ARG A 82 4.59 12.92 10.33
C ARG A 82 5.68 12.37 9.39
N PRO A 83 6.96 12.75 9.52
CA PRO A 83 8.04 12.14 8.71
C PRO A 83 8.17 10.64 8.96
N LEU A 84 8.05 10.22 10.23
CA LEU A 84 8.07 8.81 10.60
C LEU A 84 6.88 8.05 10.00
N THR A 85 5.67 8.62 10.05
CA THR A 85 4.48 7.99 9.45
C THR A 85 4.64 7.82 7.93
N TRP A 86 5.23 8.80 7.26
CA TRP A 86 5.52 8.72 5.83
C TRP A 86 6.56 7.64 5.53
N LEU A 87 7.65 7.60 6.31
CA LEU A 87 8.68 6.57 6.17
C LEU A 87 8.10 5.17 6.42
N SER A 88 7.25 5.01 7.43
CA SER A 88 6.56 3.75 7.70
C SER A 88 5.67 3.33 6.52
N HIS A 89 4.86 4.24 5.96
CA HIS A 89 4.01 3.95 4.80
C HIS A 89 4.84 3.46 3.62
N ARG A 90 5.92 4.18 3.32
CA ARG A 90 6.82 3.83 2.24
C ARG A 90 7.50 2.48 2.48
N PHE A 91 8.16 2.32 3.62
CA PHE A 91 8.92 1.12 3.96
C PHE A 91 8.04 -0.14 3.97
N THR A 92 6.84 -0.05 4.56
CA THR A 92 5.89 -1.18 4.58
C THR A 92 5.34 -1.51 3.20
N THR A 93 5.18 -0.50 2.32
CA THR A 93 4.79 -0.73 0.92
C THR A 93 5.89 -1.45 0.15
N GLU A 94 7.14 -1.00 0.29
CA GLU A 94 8.29 -1.66 -0.36
C GLU A 94 8.46 -3.10 0.11
N LEU A 95 8.37 -3.33 1.43
CA LEU A 95 8.48 -4.67 2.01
C LEU A 95 7.29 -5.57 1.61
N ALA A 96 6.08 -5.01 1.48
CA ALA A 96 4.93 -5.76 0.98
C ALA A 96 5.19 -6.31 -0.43
N PHE A 97 5.83 -5.57 -1.33
CA PHE A 97 6.17 -6.10 -2.66
C PHE A 97 7.22 -7.21 -2.62
N VAL A 98 8.20 -7.14 -1.71
CA VAL A 98 9.17 -8.21 -1.50
C VAL A 98 8.47 -9.49 -1.01
N PHE A 99 7.56 -9.36 -0.05
CA PHE A 99 6.77 -10.49 0.45
C PHE A 99 5.73 -11.01 -0.54
N LEU A 100 5.21 -10.15 -1.42
CA LEU A 100 4.36 -10.56 -2.54
C LEU A 100 5.14 -11.43 -3.52
N ALA A 101 6.35 -11.02 -3.90
CA ALA A 101 7.22 -11.84 -4.74
C ALA A 101 7.54 -13.18 -4.07
N LEU A 102 7.89 -13.17 -2.78
CA LEU A 102 8.17 -14.38 -2.01
C LEU A 102 6.96 -15.32 -1.97
N HIS A 103 5.76 -14.78 -1.75
CA HIS A 103 4.51 -15.55 -1.71
C HIS A 103 4.19 -16.18 -3.06
N ILE A 104 4.25 -15.40 -4.15
CA ILE A 104 4.01 -15.88 -5.52
C ILE A 104 5.01 -16.95 -5.91
N LEU A 105 6.31 -16.74 -5.65
CA LEU A 105 7.35 -17.71 -6.00
C LEU A 105 7.25 -18.99 -5.16
N ALA A 106 6.96 -18.87 -3.86
CA ALA A 106 6.74 -20.05 -3.03
C ALA A 106 5.57 -20.90 -3.55
N LEU A 107 4.46 -20.27 -3.96
CA LEU A 107 3.32 -20.97 -4.56
C LEU A 107 3.66 -21.55 -5.94
N ALA A 108 4.31 -20.79 -6.81
CA ALA A 108 4.62 -21.22 -8.19
C ALA A 108 5.48 -22.50 -8.23
N PHE A 109 6.38 -22.65 -7.25
CA PHE A 109 7.34 -23.74 -7.17
C PHE A 109 6.98 -24.78 -6.08
N ASP A 110 5.82 -24.66 -5.43
CA ASP A 110 5.39 -25.68 -4.48
C ASP A 110 4.89 -26.94 -5.24
N PRO A 111 5.55 -28.11 -5.06
CA PRO A 111 5.16 -29.35 -5.73
C PRO A 111 3.74 -29.84 -5.39
N THR A 112 3.17 -29.38 -4.27
CA THR A 112 1.84 -29.78 -3.80
C THR A 112 0.71 -28.98 -4.43
N THR A 113 0.99 -27.78 -4.96
CA THR A 113 -0.03 -26.93 -5.59
C THR A 113 -0.05 -27.05 -7.10
N GLN A 114 1.11 -27.31 -7.72
CA GLN A 114 1.28 -27.45 -9.18
C GLN A 114 0.72 -26.27 -9.99
N LEU A 115 0.64 -25.07 -9.40
CA LEU A 115 0.14 -23.87 -10.08
C LEU A 115 1.05 -23.42 -11.23
N GLY A 116 2.37 -23.56 -11.04
CA GLY A 116 3.36 -23.03 -11.96
C GLY A 116 3.27 -21.51 -12.14
N ALA A 117 3.96 -20.97 -13.14
CA ALA A 117 3.98 -19.53 -13.39
C ALA A 117 2.62 -18.99 -13.89
N ALA A 118 1.92 -19.74 -14.75
CA ALA A 118 0.63 -19.32 -15.28
C ALA A 118 -0.44 -19.26 -14.18
N GLY A 119 -0.50 -20.28 -13.31
CA GLY A 119 -1.51 -20.36 -12.23
C GLY A 119 -1.35 -19.31 -11.12
N VAL A 120 -0.21 -18.62 -11.04
CA VAL A 120 0.01 -17.53 -10.06
C VAL A 120 0.01 -16.13 -10.66
N LEU A 121 0.07 -16.00 -11.99
CA LEU A 121 0.13 -14.69 -12.67
C LEU A 121 -1.14 -14.36 -13.45
N LEU A 122 -1.84 -15.37 -13.96
CA LEU A 122 -3.00 -15.18 -14.82
C LEU A 122 -4.24 -15.72 -14.10
N PRO A 123 -5.30 -14.90 -13.94
CA PRO A 123 -6.54 -15.38 -13.34
C PRO A 123 -7.17 -16.44 -14.25
N PHE A 124 -7.92 -17.36 -13.64
CA PHE A 124 -8.69 -18.43 -14.28
C PHE A 124 -7.84 -19.49 -15.01
N GLN A 125 -6.53 -19.56 -14.75
CA GLN A 125 -5.66 -20.60 -15.31
C GLN A 125 -5.61 -21.89 -14.48
N SER A 126 -6.10 -21.86 -13.24
CA SER A 126 -6.14 -23.02 -12.36
C SER A 126 -7.44 -23.04 -11.58
N ASP A 127 -8.04 -24.22 -11.44
CA ASP A 127 -9.22 -24.45 -10.60
C ASP A 127 -8.86 -24.55 -9.10
N LEU A 128 -7.56 -24.55 -8.77
CA LEU A 128 -7.11 -24.70 -7.39
C LEU A 128 -7.65 -23.56 -6.53
N ARG A 129 -8.56 -23.88 -5.60
CA ARG A 129 -9.13 -22.95 -4.61
C ARG A 129 -9.78 -21.71 -5.24
N GLN A 130 -10.36 -21.83 -6.43
CA GLN A 130 -11.23 -20.78 -6.95
C GLN A 130 -12.43 -20.53 -6.02
N PRO A 131 -12.92 -19.28 -5.89
CA PRO A 131 -12.46 -18.06 -6.58
C PRO A 131 -11.28 -17.36 -5.89
N TRP A 132 -10.77 -17.92 -4.78
CA TRP A 132 -9.83 -17.23 -3.90
C TRP A 132 -8.49 -16.98 -4.57
N THR A 133 -7.97 -17.95 -5.33
CA THR A 133 -6.73 -17.79 -6.09
C THR A 133 -6.80 -16.60 -7.06
N ASP A 134 -7.89 -16.48 -7.82
CA ASP A 134 -8.07 -15.39 -8.78
C ASP A 134 -8.20 -14.03 -8.09
N ILE A 135 -8.90 -13.97 -6.96
CA ILE A 135 -8.96 -12.75 -6.13
C ILE A 135 -7.56 -12.33 -5.68
N GLY A 136 -6.70 -13.29 -5.31
CA GLY A 136 -5.30 -13.04 -4.95
C GLY A 136 -4.50 -12.45 -6.12
N ILE A 137 -4.63 -13.04 -7.31
CA ILE A 137 -3.96 -12.58 -8.53
C ILE A 137 -4.41 -11.16 -8.91
N LEU A 138 -5.72 -10.90 -8.92
CA LEU A 138 -6.28 -9.58 -9.21
C LEU A 138 -5.83 -8.54 -8.16
N THR A 139 -5.73 -8.94 -6.90
CA THR A 139 -5.21 -8.07 -5.83
C THR A 139 -3.75 -7.72 -6.06
N ALA A 140 -2.91 -8.70 -6.40
CA ALA A 140 -1.48 -8.49 -6.70
C ALA A 140 -1.28 -7.52 -7.87
N TRP A 141 -2.00 -7.71 -8.97
CA TRP A 141 -1.97 -6.81 -10.12
C TRP A 141 -2.51 -5.42 -9.79
N GLY A 142 -3.57 -5.34 -8.99
CA GLY A 142 -4.09 -4.05 -8.50
C GLY A 142 -3.07 -3.31 -7.65
N MET A 143 -2.35 -4.00 -6.76
CA MET A 143 -1.26 -3.41 -5.97
C MET A 143 -0.17 -2.84 -6.89
N ALA A 144 0.30 -3.61 -7.86
CA ALA A 144 1.29 -3.15 -8.84
C ALA A 144 0.79 -1.92 -9.61
N GLY A 145 -0.45 -1.96 -10.11
CA GLY A 145 -1.08 -0.85 -10.82
C GLY A 145 -1.19 0.42 -9.97
N LEU A 146 -1.53 0.31 -8.69
CA LEU A 146 -1.56 1.46 -7.78
C LEU A 146 -0.19 2.06 -7.55
N THR A 147 0.85 1.25 -7.38
CA THR A 147 2.21 1.76 -7.23
C THR A 147 2.68 2.47 -8.49
N LEU A 148 2.45 1.88 -9.66
CA LEU A 148 2.80 2.48 -10.96
C LEU A 148 2.00 3.76 -11.24
N SER A 149 0.79 3.89 -10.69
CA SER A 149 -0.03 5.11 -10.83
C SER A 149 0.66 6.37 -10.28
N PHE A 150 1.62 6.23 -9.36
CA PHE A 150 2.39 7.35 -8.85
C PHE A 150 3.22 8.03 -9.95
N SER A 151 3.86 7.24 -10.82
CA SER A 151 4.58 7.77 -11.99
C SER A 151 3.63 8.42 -12.99
N ALA A 152 2.42 7.88 -13.13
CA ALA A 152 1.36 8.44 -13.97
C ALA A 152 0.75 9.74 -13.41
N ARG A 153 1.00 10.10 -12.13
CA ARG A 153 0.43 11.30 -11.48
C ARG A 153 0.72 12.60 -12.25
N ARG A 154 1.83 12.65 -13.01
CA ARG A 154 2.20 13.81 -13.82
C ARG A 154 1.21 14.06 -14.97
N PHE A 155 0.49 13.02 -15.40
CA PHE A 155 -0.50 13.08 -16.48
C PHE A 155 -1.93 13.22 -15.95
N ILE A 156 -2.30 12.45 -14.91
CA ILE A 156 -3.67 12.43 -14.36
C ILE A 156 -3.91 13.48 -13.25
N GLY A 157 -2.86 14.19 -12.85
CA GLY A 157 -2.88 15.18 -11.78
C GLY A 157 -3.07 14.59 -10.38
N GLN A 158 -2.88 15.45 -9.36
CA GLN A 158 -2.93 15.05 -7.96
C GLN A 158 -4.31 14.54 -7.50
N ARG A 159 -5.39 15.06 -8.10
CA ARG A 159 -6.76 14.63 -7.78
C ARG A 159 -7.06 13.25 -8.35
N GLY A 160 -6.72 13.01 -9.62
CA GLY A 160 -6.90 11.72 -10.28
C GLY A 160 -6.07 10.62 -9.61
N TRP A 161 -4.79 10.89 -9.36
CA TRP A 161 -3.93 9.97 -8.62
C TRP A 161 -4.49 9.62 -7.24
N ARG A 162 -4.97 10.61 -6.48
CA ARG A 162 -5.55 10.35 -5.16
C ARG A 162 -6.82 9.49 -5.21
N LEU A 163 -7.65 9.66 -6.24
CA LEU A 163 -8.84 8.83 -6.44
C LEU A 163 -8.45 7.38 -6.72
N LEU A 164 -7.48 7.16 -7.62
CA LEU A 164 -6.93 5.82 -7.88
C LEU A 164 -6.33 5.22 -6.61
N HIS A 165 -5.54 6.00 -5.87
CA HIS A 165 -4.87 5.54 -4.65
C HIS A 165 -5.86 5.12 -3.55
N TYR A 166 -7.11 5.60 -3.55
CA TYR A 166 -8.16 5.05 -2.68
C TYR A 166 -8.53 3.60 -3.00
N GLY A 167 -8.16 3.09 -4.17
CA GLY A 167 -8.21 1.67 -4.51
C GLY A 167 -7.40 0.78 -3.57
N ALA A 168 -6.49 1.34 -2.76
CA ALA A 168 -5.76 0.56 -1.76
C ALA A 168 -6.70 -0.07 -0.72
N PHE A 169 -7.82 0.58 -0.38
CA PHE A 169 -8.82 0.04 0.56
C PHE A 169 -9.51 -1.22 0.03
N PRO A 170 -10.15 -1.21 -1.16
CA PRO A 170 -10.75 -2.43 -1.70
C PRO A 170 -9.70 -3.49 -2.01
N LEU A 171 -8.49 -3.15 -2.47
CA LEU A 171 -7.44 -4.16 -2.68
C LEU A 171 -6.99 -4.83 -1.38
N TRP A 172 -6.81 -4.07 -0.30
CA TRP A 172 -6.52 -4.67 1.00
C TRP A 172 -7.67 -5.57 1.49
N MET A 173 -8.92 -5.16 1.25
CA MET A 173 -10.09 -5.97 1.56
C MET A 173 -10.14 -7.26 0.71
N LEU A 174 -9.80 -7.19 -0.57
CA LEU A 174 -9.68 -8.37 -1.43
C LEU A 174 -8.55 -9.29 -0.97
N GLY A 175 -7.44 -8.74 -0.49
CA GLY A 175 -6.37 -9.52 0.16
C GLY A 175 -6.84 -10.23 1.44
N LEU A 176 -7.66 -9.57 2.26
CA LEU A 176 -8.31 -10.20 3.43
C LEU A 176 -9.23 -11.34 2.98
N ILE A 177 -10.11 -11.09 2.00
CA ILE A 177 -11.05 -12.08 1.45
C ILE A 177 -10.30 -13.27 0.86
N HIS A 178 -9.23 -13.01 0.10
CA HIS A 178 -8.33 -14.03 -0.42
C HIS A 178 -7.78 -14.90 0.72
N GLY A 179 -7.19 -14.29 1.76
CA GLY A 179 -6.61 -15.01 2.90
C GLY A 179 -7.64 -15.87 3.64
N LEU A 180 -8.84 -15.32 3.88
CA LEU A 180 -9.94 -16.03 4.53
C LEU A 180 -10.34 -17.29 3.75
N GLY A 181 -10.47 -17.19 2.43
CA GLY A 181 -10.94 -18.29 1.60
C GLY A 181 -9.86 -19.28 1.15
N SER A 182 -8.61 -18.83 1.02
CA SER A 182 -7.50 -19.67 0.54
C SER A 182 -6.79 -20.43 1.67
N GLY A 183 -6.72 -19.86 2.87
CA GLY A 183 -5.93 -20.37 3.98
C GLY A 183 -6.61 -21.46 4.82
N SER A 184 -5.93 -22.59 5.04
CA SER A 184 -6.39 -23.57 6.04
C SER A 184 -6.23 -23.11 7.48
N ASP A 185 -5.46 -22.02 7.72
CA ASP A 185 -5.29 -21.40 9.05
C ASP A 185 -6.48 -20.53 9.45
N THR A 186 -7.40 -20.23 8.54
CA THR A 186 -8.49 -19.26 8.80
C THR A 186 -9.35 -19.64 10.00
N ILE A 187 -9.42 -20.93 10.36
CA ILE A 187 -10.16 -21.41 11.53
C ILE A 187 -9.39 -21.25 12.85
N GLN A 188 -8.09 -20.91 12.80
CA GLN A 188 -7.26 -20.79 13.98
C GLN A 188 -7.53 -19.46 14.70
N PRO A 189 -7.65 -19.46 16.05
CA PRO A 189 -7.99 -18.26 16.81
C PRO A 189 -7.05 -17.07 16.57
N TRP A 190 -5.75 -17.33 16.38
CA TRP A 190 -4.77 -16.28 16.12
C TRP A 190 -4.96 -15.64 14.74
N ALA A 191 -5.34 -16.41 13.71
CA ALA A 191 -5.58 -15.89 12.37
C ALA A 191 -6.86 -15.05 12.35
N ILE A 192 -7.90 -15.53 13.02
CA ILE A 192 -9.16 -14.79 13.23
C ILE A 192 -8.89 -13.47 13.96
N ALA A 193 -8.07 -13.48 15.02
CA ALA A 193 -7.71 -12.28 15.75
C ALA A 193 -6.98 -11.25 14.87
N ILE A 194 -6.07 -11.71 14.01
CA ILE A 194 -5.41 -10.86 13.00
C ILE A 194 -6.44 -10.23 12.07
N TYR A 195 -7.32 -11.04 11.46
CA TYR A 195 -8.31 -10.56 10.48
C TYR A 195 -9.31 -9.57 11.08
N ILE A 196 -9.85 -9.88 12.26
CA ILE A 196 -10.80 -8.99 12.95
C ILE A 196 -10.09 -7.72 13.41
N GLY A 197 -8.93 -7.85 14.08
CA GLY A 197 -8.20 -6.71 14.65
C GLY A 197 -7.79 -5.70 13.57
N THR A 198 -7.26 -6.18 12.46
CA THR A 198 -6.88 -5.33 11.32
C THR A 198 -8.09 -4.64 10.68
N ALA A 199 -9.21 -5.34 10.50
CA ALA A 199 -10.45 -4.78 9.97
C ALA A 199 -11.06 -3.71 10.89
N VAL A 200 -11.09 -3.95 12.21
CA VAL A 200 -11.56 -2.98 13.20
C VAL A 200 -10.72 -1.70 13.15
N VAL A 201 -9.40 -1.80 13.07
CA VAL A 201 -8.52 -0.62 13.01
C VAL A 201 -8.76 0.18 11.73
N VAL A 202 -8.83 -0.47 10.56
CA VAL A 202 -9.08 0.22 9.29
C VAL A 202 -10.45 0.89 9.31
N LEU A 203 -11.49 0.20 9.81
CA LEU A 203 -12.83 0.75 9.93
C LEU A 203 -12.86 1.96 10.87
N ALA A 204 -12.31 1.84 12.07
CA ALA A 204 -12.28 2.92 13.06
C ALA A 204 -11.58 4.17 12.53
N LEU A 205 -10.40 4.01 11.91
CA LEU A 205 -9.65 5.13 11.33
C LEU A 205 -10.35 5.76 10.13
N SER A 206 -11.02 4.94 9.30
CA SER A 206 -11.81 5.41 8.16
C SER A 206 -13.02 6.21 8.62
N LEU A 207 -13.77 5.73 9.62
CA LEU A 207 -14.89 6.45 10.23
C LEU A 207 -14.41 7.76 10.87
N TYR A 208 -13.33 7.74 11.64
CA TYR A 208 -12.73 8.93 12.21
C TYR A 208 -12.37 9.99 11.15
N ARG A 209 -11.79 9.55 10.03
CA ARG A 209 -11.47 10.42 8.89
C ARG A 209 -12.72 11.05 8.29
N LEU A 210 -13.79 10.27 8.09
CA LEU A 210 -15.06 10.74 7.53
C LEU A 210 -15.72 11.77 8.45
N LEU A 211 -15.80 11.48 9.75
CA LEU A 211 -16.40 12.38 10.75
C LEU A 211 -15.67 13.73 10.81
N ARG A 212 -14.32 13.71 10.85
CA ARG A 212 -13.53 14.95 10.87
C ARG A 212 -13.66 15.82 9.62
N ARG A 213 -13.94 15.21 8.47
CA ARG A 213 -14.18 15.97 7.23
C ARG A 213 -15.47 16.79 7.31
N HIS A 214 -16.49 16.27 8.01
CA HIS A 214 -17.79 16.92 8.18
C HIS A 214 -17.78 17.97 9.31
N SER A 215 -16.95 17.81 10.34
CA SER A 215 -16.86 18.76 11.46
C SER A 215 -16.07 20.04 11.16
N ARG A 216 -15.57 20.25 9.93
CA ARG A 216 -15.00 21.55 9.54
C ARG A 216 -16.16 22.51 9.29
N PRO A 217 -16.38 23.55 10.12
CA PRO A 217 -17.46 24.50 9.88
C PRO A 217 -17.26 25.15 8.50
N ARG A 218 -18.28 25.11 7.64
CA ARG A 218 -18.35 25.90 6.39
C ARG A 218 -18.46 27.41 6.65
N PHE A 219 -18.35 27.85 7.90
CA PHE A 219 -18.43 29.25 8.33
C PHE A 219 -17.09 29.97 8.11
N ALA A 220 -16.72 30.17 6.85
CA ALA A 220 -15.80 31.22 6.42
C ALA A 220 -16.12 31.70 4.99
N ALA A 221 -17.39 31.57 4.58
CA ALA A 221 -17.91 32.12 3.34
C ALA A 221 -18.89 33.25 3.69
N ALA A 222 -18.36 34.41 4.09
CA ALA A 222 -18.91 35.74 3.88
C ALA A 222 -18.17 36.74 4.79
N VAL A 223 -17.04 37.26 4.33
CA VAL A 223 -16.77 38.69 4.54
C VAL A 223 -17.03 39.34 3.19
N PRO A 224 -18.19 39.97 2.96
CA PRO A 224 -18.37 40.81 1.81
C PRO A 224 -17.55 42.08 2.04
N THR A 225 -16.30 42.13 1.57
CA THR A 225 -15.60 43.40 1.42
C THR A 225 -16.17 44.13 0.19
N ARG A 226 -17.34 44.74 0.37
CA ARG A 226 -17.85 45.81 -0.48
C ARG A 226 -18.24 46.98 0.39
N PHE A 227 -17.33 47.95 0.56
CA PHE A 227 -17.54 49.37 0.25
C PHE A 227 -16.35 50.19 0.79
N ARG A 228 -15.50 50.71 -0.10
CA ARG A 228 -15.14 52.13 0.02
C ARG A 228 -14.98 52.69 -1.38
N ALA A 229 -16.02 53.43 -1.76
CA ALA A 229 -16.10 54.17 -3.01
C ALA A 229 -14.89 55.10 -3.17
N ARG A 230 -14.37 55.09 -4.39
CA ARG A 230 -13.46 56.08 -4.97
C ARG A 230 -14.12 57.47 -4.85
N LYS A 231 -13.44 58.46 -4.25
CA LYS A 231 -13.77 59.87 -4.51
C LYS A 231 -12.95 60.33 -5.71
N PRO A 232 -13.56 60.91 -6.77
CA PRO A 232 -12.83 61.75 -7.70
C PRO A 232 -12.65 63.12 -7.04
N VAL A 233 -11.42 63.61 -6.96
CA VAL A 233 -11.18 65.04 -6.75
C VAL A 233 -10.52 65.54 -8.02
N ALA A 234 -11.22 66.47 -8.65
CA ALA A 234 -10.90 67.10 -9.92
C ALA A 234 -9.67 68.00 -9.79
N ASP A 235 -8.89 68.05 -10.87
CA ASP A 235 -8.04 69.18 -11.18
C ASP A 235 -8.91 70.42 -11.42
N ALA A 236 -8.65 71.50 -10.69
CA ALA A 236 -8.92 72.86 -11.15
C ALA A 236 -8.26 73.92 -10.23
N ILE A 237 -7.27 74.60 -10.81
CA ILE A 237 -7.08 76.07 -10.81
C ILE A 237 -6.68 76.75 -9.49
N VAL A 238 -5.48 77.36 -9.51
CA VAL A 238 -5.04 78.70 -9.07
C VAL A 238 -3.49 78.61 -9.17
N GLY A 239 -2.77 79.38 -9.99
CA GLY A 239 -2.84 80.82 -10.15
C GLY A 239 -1.78 81.44 -9.22
N ASP A 240 -0.80 82.10 -9.83
CA ASP A 240 0.34 82.86 -9.28
C ASP A 240 1.68 82.10 -9.07
#